data_AF-A0A090WBN1-F1
#
_entry.id   AF-A0A090WBN1-F1
#
_cell.length_a   1.000
_cell.length_b   1.000
_cell.length_c   1.000
_cell.angle_alpha   90.00
_cell.angle_beta   90.00
_cell.angle_gamma   90.00
#
_symmetry.space_group_name_H-M   'P 1'
#
loop_
_entity.id
_entity.type
_entity.pdbx_description
1 polymer ?
#
loop_
_entity_poly.entity_id
_entity_poly.type
_entity_poly.pdbx_seq_one_letter_code
_entity_poly.pdbx_strand_id
1 'polypeptide(L)'
;MHVYLAQQSGFHILEAALNFDSVYDRFNDLSAFYLLIGVVWSLESDINDNHILKYYRKGLVVLSLICFTFISAPSPDTAVYVLTYILIYKFLKLWHHWDEKEFIILTFFCCQIIYFKVIMVLLFILVIMIWLKYYQVKKNVSWMLVGLLFLSLFIGKNLVVTGLPLFPLDYGIVTETVWELPLSVSNFYNGITKAQAFGVSPKVITEMNAFELSQSWFFHSGLEGLLNKILLMSILISFIFLFTKKVKPAIKCVIIVFLFHVVVLFVTSPQFRFFIPLLVPSLVLSGLLMFKLSHKTVNFLILTFLFVGLIIATFTGLQNRLTDNDLMIRNYNLHALNLLIQPAPKSIYPNDFKKVTKNELQYHSPLNNSFLYGTYDLPLPAVNERYVEFMENKYQISIQKLGDSISEGFKYVKIKN
;
A
#
# COMPACT_ATOMS: atom_id res chain seq x y z
N MET A 1 20.00 -11.48 -2.52
CA MET A 1 18.99 -11.80 -3.55
C MET A 1 17.94 -10.71 -3.55
N HIS A 2 17.51 -10.26 -4.72
CA HIS A 2 16.52 -9.22 -5.01
C HIS A 2 16.32 -8.08 -3.99
N VAL A 3 16.50 -6.83 -4.43
CA VAL A 3 16.03 -5.62 -3.72
C VAL A 3 14.55 -5.68 -3.26
N TYR A 4 13.72 -6.56 -3.85
CA TYR A 4 12.33 -6.70 -3.45
C TYR A 4 12.15 -7.24 -2.04
N LEU A 5 13.11 -8.00 -1.49
CA LEU A 5 13.05 -8.38 -0.08
C LEU A 5 13.05 -7.13 0.82
N ALA A 6 13.85 -6.12 0.46
CA ALA A 6 13.86 -4.83 1.16
C ALA A 6 12.50 -4.12 1.14
N GLN A 7 11.72 -4.31 0.07
CA GLN A 7 10.41 -3.70 -0.12
C GLN A 7 9.26 -4.46 0.52
N GLN A 8 9.49 -5.71 0.95
CA GLN A 8 8.48 -6.45 1.69
C GLN A 8 8.09 -5.66 2.93
N SER A 9 6.87 -5.17 2.98
CA SER A 9 6.33 -4.51 4.17
C SER A 9 5.96 -5.54 5.25
N GLY A 10 5.60 -5.05 6.43
CA GLY A 10 5.07 -5.90 7.49
C GLY A 10 3.86 -6.76 7.10
N PHE A 11 3.11 -6.33 6.08
CA PHE A 11 2.00 -7.10 5.52
C PHE A 11 2.47 -8.42 4.92
N HIS A 12 3.55 -8.41 4.13
CA HIS A 12 4.07 -9.62 3.49
C HIS A 12 4.62 -10.61 4.51
N ILE A 13 5.17 -10.11 5.62
CA ILE A 13 5.64 -10.95 6.72
C ILE A 13 4.45 -11.61 7.42
N LEU A 14 3.39 -10.84 7.68
CA LEU A 14 2.15 -11.37 8.25
C LEU A 14 1.50 -12.40 7.31
N GLU A 15 1.44 -12.10 6.02
CA GLU A 15 0.92 -13.00 5.00
C GLU A 15 1.75 -14.29 4.96
N ALA A 16 3.09 -14.20 4.88
CA ALA A 16 3.98 -15.36 4.89
C ALA A 16 3.87 -16.19 6.18
N ALA A 17 3.74 -15.56 7.34
CA ALA A 17 3.60 -16.26 8.63
C ALA A 17 2.26 -16.99 8.77
N LEU A 18 1.21 -16.49 8.12
CA LEU A 18 -0.12 -17.08 8.11
C LEU A 18 -0.36 -17.98 6.87
N ASN A 19 0.63 -18.09 5.99
CA ASN A 19 0.48 -18.85 4.75
C ASN A 19 0.59 -20.35 5.03
N PHE A 20 -0.55 -21.04 5.05
CA PHE A 20 -0.63 -22.49 5.34
C PHE A 20 -0.41 -23.34 4.07
N ASP A 21 0.67 -23.07 3.35
CA ASP A 21 0.99 -23.70 2.05
C ASP A 21 1.12 -25.22 2.11
N SER A 22 1.50 -25.75 3.27
CA SER A 22 1.56 -27.18 3.52
C SER A 22 0.19 -27.86 3.55
N VAL A 23 -0.89 -27.09 3.80
CA VAL A 23 -2.27 -27.59 3.84
C VAL A 23 -2.97 -27.34 2.50
N TYR A 24 -2.87 -26.11 1.99
CA TYR A 24 -3.43 -25.73 0.69
C TYR A 24 -2.67 -24.55 0.10
N ASP A 25 -2.15 -24.73 -1.11
CA ASP A 25 -1.24 -23.81 -1.81
C ASP A 25 -1.91 -22.53 -2.33
N ARG A 26 -3.23 -22.40 -2.16
CA ARG A 26 -4.03 -21.21 -2.53
C ARG A 26 -4.88 -20.71 -1.37
N PHE A 27 -4.45 -21.00 -0.15
CA PHE A 27 -5.09 -20.49 1.06
C PHE A 27 -4.58 -19.08 1.39
N ASN A 28 -5.31 -18.38 2.26
CA ASN A 28 -4.83 -17.19 2.97
C ASN A 28 -4.51 -15.94 2.12
N ASP A 29 -5.44 -15.52 1.25
CA ASP A 29 -5.42 -14.15 0.70
C ASP A 29 -5.79 -13.14 1.80
N LEU A 30 -4.75 -12.58 2.42
CA LEU A 30 -4.89 -11.64 3.52
C LEU A 30 -5.55 -10.33 3.06
N SER A 31 -5.37 -9.93 1.80
CA SER A 31 -5.98 -8.72 1.23
C SER A 31 -7.49 -8.87 1.14
N ALA A 32 -7.97 -10.00 0.61
CA ALA A 32 -9.39 -10.34 0.58
C ALA A 32 -9.98 -10.47 1.98
N PHE A 33 -9.22 -11.03 2.94
CA PHE A 33 -9.65 -11.10 4.34
C PHE A 33 -9.87 -9.72 4.97
N TYR A 34 -8.93 -8.78 4.82
CA TYR A 34 -9.13 -7.40 5.29
C TYR A 34 -10.32 -6.72 4.62
N LEU A 35 -10.52 -6.95 3.32
CA LEU A 35 -11.67 -6.43 2.60
C LEU A 35 -12.98 -6.98 3.18
N LEU A 36 -13.05 -8.28 3.44
CA LEU A 36 -14.21 -8.92 4.07
C LEU A 36 -14.50 -8.35 5.45
N ILE A 37 -13.46 -8.20 6.30
CA ILE A 37 -13.61 -7.55 7.61
C ILE A 37 -14.18 -6.14 7.44
N GLY A 38 -13.64 -5.35 6.51
CA GLY A 38 -14.11 -4.01 6.24
C GLY A 38 -15.59 -3.98 5.83
N VAL A 39 -16.01 -4.89 4.95
CA VAL A 39 -17.40 -5.00 4.51
C VAL A 39 -18.31 -5.41 5.66
N VAL A 40 -17.97 -6.45 6.42
CA VAL A 40 -18.76 -6.90 7.59
C VAL A 40 -18.88 -5.77 8.62
N TRP A 41 -17.77 -5.12 8.95
CA TRP A 41 -17.74 -3.96 9.84
C TRP A 41 -18.62 -2.82 9.31
N SER A 42 -18.65 -2.59 7.99
CA SER A 42 -19.47 -1.52 7.40
C SER A 42 -20.98 -1.73 7.59
N LEU A 43 -21.41 -3.00 7.71
CA LEU A 43 -22.80 -3.42 7.85
C LEU A 43 -23.27 -3.42 9.31
N GLU A 44 -22.36 -3.56 10.26
CA GLU A 44 -22.67 -3.54 11.69
C GLU A 44 -23.32 -2.21 12.10
N SER A 45 -24.08 -2.20 13.21
CA SER A 45 -24.68 -0.98 13.77
C SER A 45 -24.18 -0.70 15.19
N ASP A 46 -23.43 0.37 15.38
CA ASP A 46 -23.15 0.93 16.70
C ASP A 46 -24.29 1.89 17.13
N ILE A 47 -24.88 1.63 18.29
CA ILE A 47 -26.00 2.42 18.86
C ILE A 47 -25.55 3.85 19.18
N ASN A 48 -24.26 4.05 19.47
CA ASN A 48 -23.71 5.35 19.83
C ASN A 48 -23.35 6.21 18.60
N ASP A 49 -23.53 5.69 17.39
CA ASP A 49 -23.22 6.44 16.18
C ASP A 49 -24.24 7.55 15.92
N ASN A 50 -23.72 8.77 15.76
CA ASN A 50 -24.50 9.81 15.09
C ASN A 50 -24.70 9.48 13.61
N HIS A 51 -25.63 10.18 12.97
CA HIS A 51 -25.99 9.98 11.57
C HIS A 51 -24.80 10.10 10.59
N ILE A 52 -23.82 10.97 10.86
CA ILE A 52 -22.63 11.12 10.02
C ILE A 52 -21.73 9.88 10.15
N LEU A 53 -21.47 9.42 11.38
CA LEU A 53 -20.65 8.22 11.63
C LEU A 53 -21.27 6.96 11.02
N LYS A 54 -22.58 6.80 11.17
CA LYS A 54 -23.33 5.69 10.57
C LYS A 54 -23.19 5.66 9.04
N TYR A 55 -23.29 6.81 8.38
CA TYR A 55 -23.18 6.88 6.92
C TYR A 55 -21.76 6.83 6.42
N TYR A 56 -20.82 7.40 7.18
CA TYR A 56 -19.41 7.25 6.91
C TYR A 56 -19.04 5.76 6.93
N ARG A 57 -19.38 5.02 7.99
CA ARG A 57 -19.11 3.57 8.08
C ARG A 57 -19.64 2.80 6.86
N LYS A 58 -20.89 3.04 6.49
CA LYS A 58 -21.51 2.42 5.30
C LYS A 58 -20.84 2.82 3.97
N GLY A 59 -20.22 4.01 3.93
CA GLY A 59 -19.48 4.50 2.77
C GLY A 59 -18.24 3.68 2.42
N LEU A 60 -17.79 2.77 3.29
CA LEU A 60 -16.70 1.82 2.98
C LEU A 60 -17.02 0.96 1.76
N VAL A 61 -18.30 0.73 1.45
CA VAL A 61 -18.70 0.04 0.22
C VAL A 61 -18.11 0.70 -1.03
N VAL A 62 -18.02 2.03 -1.08
CA VAL A 62 -17.36 2.74 -2.21
C VAL A 62 -15.88 2.34 -2.32
N LEU A 63 -15.20 2.19 -1.18
CA LEU A 63 -13.82 1.75 -1.13
C LEU A 63 -13.65 0.30 -1.59
N SER A 64 -14.61 -0.58 -1.25
CA SER A 64 -14.52 -2.00 -1.65
C SER A 64 -14.46 -2.17 -3.17
N LEU A 65 -15.15 -1.33 -3.94
CA LEU A 65 -15.10 -1.33 -5.40
C LEU A 65 -13.71 -1.08 -5.96
N ILE A 66 -13.01 -0.13 -5.35
CA ILE A 66 -11.63 0.21 -5.69
C ILE A 66 -10.71 -0.93 -5.26
N CYS A 67 -10.92 -1.54 -4.09
CA CYS A 67 -10.11 -2.66 -3.62
C CYS A 67 -10.21 -3.88 -4.53
N PHE A 68 -11.38 -4.13 -5.14
CA PHE A 68 -11.54 -5.21 -6.12
C PHE A 68 -10.60 -5.09 -7.33
N THR A 69 -10.20 -3.87 -7.73
CA THR A 69 -9.22 -3.72 -8.83
C THR A 69 -7.80 -4.10 -8.43
N PHE A 70 -7.53 -4.27 -7.12
CA PHE A 70 -6.22 -4.65 -6.57
C PHE A 70 -6.19 -6.09 -6.04
N ILE A 71 -7.29 -6.84 -6.11
CA ILE A 71 -7.39 -8.18 -5.50
C ILE A 71 -6.45 -9.21 -6.13
N SER A 72 -6.04 -9.00 -7.38
CA SER A 72 -5.12 -9.87 -8.12
C SER A 72 -3.64 -9.61 -7.81
N ALA A 73 -3.32 -8.63 -6.97
CA ALA A 73 -1.95 -8.32 -6.58
C ALA A 73 -1.78 -8.51 -5.07
N PRO A 74 -0.84 -9.36 -4.61
CA PRO A 74 -0.49 -9.46 -3.19
C PRO A 74 0.18 -8.16 -2.77
N SER A 75 -0.63 -7.20 -2.34
CA SER A 75 -0.21 -5.84 -2.02
C SER A 75 -0.82 -5.41 -0.69
N PRO A 76 -0.07 -4.71 0.18
CA PRO A 76 -0.61 -4.14 1.41
C PRO A 76 -1.72 -3.10 1.17
N ASP A 77 -1.92 -2.65 -0.07
CA ASP A 77 -2.82 -1.56 -0.44
C ASP A 77 -4.24 -1.75 0.10
N THR A 78 -4.88 -2.90 -0.16
CA THR A 78 -6.25 -3.18 0.29
C THR A 78 -6.38 -3.12 1.81
N ALA A 79 -5.44 -3.75 2.52
CA ALA A 79 -5.42 -3.73 3.99
C ALA A 79 -5.23 -2.30 4.53
N VAL A 80 -4.30 -1.55 3.95
CA VAL A 80 -4.05 -0.14 4.30
C VAL A 80 -5.29 0.71 4.06
N TYR A 81 -5.99 0.52 2.95
CA TYR A 81 -7.20 1.28 2.62
C TYR A 81 -8.31 1.04 3.64
N VAL A 82 -8.64 -0.23 3.90
CA VAL A 82 -9.69 -0.62 4.85
C VAL A 82 -9.36 -0.13 6.26
N LEU A 83 -8.14 -0.41 6.73
CA LEU A 83 -7.72 -0.01 8.08
C LEU A 83 -7.67 1.51 8.24
N THR A 84 -7.24 2.26 7.21
CA THR A 84 -7.27 3.73 7.25
C THR A 84 -8.69 4.27 7.36
N TYR A 85 -9.64 3.65 6.64
CA TYR A 85 -11.05 4.01 6.72
C TYR A 85 -11.63 3.79 8.13
N ILE A 86 -11.35 2.63 8.72
CA ILE A 86 -11.77 2.29 10.10
C ILE A 86 -11.07 3.22 11.12
N LEU A 87 -9.78 3.53 10.93
CA LEU A 87 -9.03 4.45 11.77
C LEU A 87 -9.67 5.84 11.78
N ILE A 88 -10.06 6.37 10.62
CA ILE A 88 -10.73 7.68 10.55
C ILE A 88 -12.09 7.64 11.26
N TYR A 89 -12.88 6.57 11.10
CA TYR A 89 -14.11 6.41 11.87
C TYR A 89 -13.83 6.46 13.39
N LYS A 90 -12.85 5.70 13.87
CA LYS A 90 -12.47 5.68 15.29
C LYS A 90 -11.99 7.04 15.77
N PHE A 91 -11.19 7.74 14.97
CA PHE A 91 -10.74 9.10 15.25
C PHE A 91 -11.94 10.06 15.41
N LEU A 92 -12.90 10.01 14.49
CA LEU A 92 -14.10 10.85 14.55
C LEU A 92 -14.96 10.55 15.79
N LYS A 93 -15.07 9.28 16.19
CA LYS A 93 -15.77 8.86 17.40
C LYS A 93 -15.05 9.38 18.67
N LEU A 94 -13.75 9.13 18.77
CA LEU A 94 -12.89 9.57 19.89
C LEU A 94 -12.81 11.09 20.02
N TRP A 95 -12.91 11.82 18.91
CA TRP A 95 -12.94 13.27 18.94
C TRP A 95 -14.10 13.79 19.79
N HIS A 96 -15.23 13.09 19.83
CA HIS A 96 -16.41 13.51 20.57
C HIS A 96 -16.48 12.90 21.98
N HIS A 97 -16.03 11.66 22.14
CA HIS A 97 -16.09 10.95 23.41
C HIS A 97 -14.79 10.19 23.66
N TRP A 98 -14.12 10.49 24.77
CA TRP A 98 -12.91 9.77 25.16
C TRP A 98 -13.23 8.34 25.60
N ASP A 99 -12.54 7.38 25.02
CA ASP A 99 -12.48 6.00 25.49
C ASP A 99 -11.04 5.51 25.34
N GLU A 100 -10.45 5.07 26.45
CA GLU A 100 -9.06 4.65 26.53
C GLU A 100 -8.78 3.40 25.69
N LYS A 101 -9.70 2.43 25.68
CA LYS A 101 -9.53 1.19 24.91
C LYS A 101 -9.59 1.50 23.43
N GLU A 102 -10.56 2.33 23.03
CA GLU A 102 -10.69 2.78 21.65
C GLU A 102 -9.47 3.60 21.19
N PHE A 103 -8.88 4.40 22.07
CA PHE A 103 -7.65 5.15 21.76
C PHE A 103 -6.43 4.23 21.56
N ILE A 104 -6.29 3.18 22.39
CA ILE A 104 -5.24 2.17 22.20
C ILE A 104 -5.46 1.42 20.87
N ILE A 105 -6.70 1.05 20.55
CA ILE A 105 -7.05 0.39 19.27
C ILE A 105 -6.76 1.32 18.08
N LEU A 106 -7.12 2.61 18.18
CA LEU A 106 -6.79 3.63 17.16
C LEU A 106 -5.27 3.69 16.93
N THR A 107 -4.48 3.72 18.02
CA THR A 107 -3.01 3.74 17.96
C THR A 107 -2.48 2.47 17.31
N PHE A 108 -3.00 1.31 17.70
CA PHE A 108 -2.62 0.01 17.13
C PHE A 108 -2.86 -0.02 15.62
N PHE A 109 -4.06 0.36 15.16
CA PHE A 109 -4.35 0.43 13.72
C PHE A 109 -3.43 1.43 13.01
N CYS A 110 -3.15 2.58 13.62
CA CYS A 110 -2.24 3.57 13.03
C CYS A 110 -0.84 2.97 12.84
N CYS A 111 -0.28 2.37 13.88
CA CYS A 111 1.04 1.76 13.85
C CYS A 111 1.09 0.57 12.87
N GLN A 112 0.04 -0.24 12.82
CA GLN A 112 -0.07 -1.35 11.87
C GLN A 112 -0.11 -0.86 10.41
N ILE A 113 -0.88 0.19 10.11
CA ILE A 113 -0.94 0.80 8.77
C ILE A 113 0.44 1.32 8.36
N ILE A 114 1.16 1.99 9.26
CA ILE A 114 2.52 2.51 9.00
C ILE A 114 3.50 1.35 8.77
N TYR A 115 3.38 0.27 9.54
CA TYR A 115 4.20 -0.94 9.37
C TYR A 115 3.92 -1.65 8.04
N PHE A 116 2.68 -1.64 7.57
CA PHE A 116 2.29 -2.13 6.25
C PHE A 116 2.74 -1.18 5.14
N LYS A 117 2.79 0.13 5.41
CA LYS A 117 3.15 1.13 4.41
C LYS A 117 3.65 2.42 5.06
N VAL A 118 4.97 2.59 5.08
CA VAL A 118 5.65 3.69 5.78
C VAL A 118 5.19 5.09 5.36
N ILE A 119 4.75 5.26 4.10
CA ILE A 119 4.27 6.54 3.59
C ILE A 119 3.02 7.05 4.34
N MET A 120 2.32 6.18 5.05
CA MET A 120 1.16 6.52 5.88
C MET A 120 1.53 7.09 7.25
N VAL A 121 2.81 7.37 7.53
CA VAL A 121 3.30 7.92 8.82
C VAL A 121 2.53 9.17 9.27
N LEU A 122 2.03 9.97 8.32
CA LEU A 122 1.25 11.17 8.61
C LEU A 122 -0.10 10.89 9.29
N LEU A 123 -0.63 9.67 9.20
CA LEU A 123 -1.82 9.29 9.98
C LEU A 123 -1.57 9.39 11.48
N PHE A 124 -0.32 9.28 11.93
CA PHE A 124 0.05 9.39 13.34
C PHE A 124 -0.27 10.78 13.92
N ILE A 125 -0.38 11.81 13.07
CA ILE A 125 -0.87 13.13 13.46
C ILE A 125 -2.26 13.01 14.09
N LEU A 126 -3.16 12.17 13.57
CA LEU A 126 -4.51 11.99 14.13
C LEU A 126 -4.47 11.40 15.56
N VAL A 127 -3.55 10.47 15.82
CA VAL A 127 -3.32 9.90 17.16
C VAL A 127 -2.83 10.98 18.12
N ILE A 128 -1.81 11.73 17.70
CA ILE A 128 -1.25 12.85 18.49
C ILE A 128 -2.34 13.89 18.79
N MET A 129 -3.20 14.23 17.84
CA MET A 129 -4.26 15.21 18.03
C MET A 129 -5.29 14.77 19.09
N ILE A 130 -5.67 13.49 19.12
CA ILE A 130 -6.55 12.95 20.17
C ILE A 130 -5.83 12.98 21.52
N TRP A 131 -4.57 12.56 21.56
CA TRP A 131 -3.76 12.59 22.78
C TRP A 131 -3.67 14.01 23.34
N LEU A 132 -3.25 15.00 22.54
CA LEU A 132 -3.14 16.39 22.96
C LEU A 132 -4.47 16.96 23.46
N LYS A 133 -5.59 16.59 22.83
CA LYS A 133 -6.93 17.05 23.23
C LYS A 133 -7.33 16.58 24.63
N TYR A 134 -6.96 15.36 25.03
CA TYR A 134 -7.36 14.77 26.31
C TYR A 134 -6.21 14.61 27.32
N TYR A 135 -4.99 15.02 26.95
CA TYR A 135 -3.77 14.83 27.74
C TYR A 135 -3.87 15.38 29.17
N GLN A 136 -4.44 16.59 29.32
CA GLN A 136 -4.58 17.23 30.63
C GLN A 136 -5.49 16.46 31.58
N VAL A 137 -6.40 15.64 31.04
CA VAL A 137 -7.40 14.89 31.82
C VAL A 137 -6.95 13.46 32.05
N LYS A 138 -6.19 12.86 31.13
CA LYS A 138 -5.84 11.43 31.14
C LYS A 138 -4.36 11.24 30.78
N LYS A 139 -3.52 11.05 31.81
CA LYS A 139 -2.07 10.78 31.70
C LYS A 139 -1.77 9.33 31.29
N ASN A 140 -2.44 8.81 30.26
CA ASN A 140 -2.18 7.46 29.79
C ASN A 140 -0.99 7.45 28.80
N VAL A 141 -0.02 6.57 29.06
CA VAL A 141 1.18 6.35 28.24
C VAL A 141 1.21 4.96 27.56
N SER A 142 0.19 4.11 27.74
CA SER A 142 0.13 2.76 27.18
C SER A 142 0.16 2.73 25.65
N TRP A 143 -0.36 3.78 25.00
CA TRP A 143 -0.25 3.98 23.55
C TRP A 143 1.22 4.09 23.08
N MET A 144 2.13 4.59 23.93
CA MET A 144 3.56 4.65 23.61
C MET A 144 4.19 3.26 23.55
N LEU A 145 3.71 2.31 24.36
CA LEU A 145 4.17 0.91 24.30
C LEU A 145 3.79 0.26 22.98
N VAL A 146 2.59 0.55 22.47
CA VAL A 146 2.16 0.11 21.13
C VAL A 146 3.07 0.72 20.06
N GLY A 147 3.34 2.03 20.15
CA GLY A 147 4.27 2.71 19.24
C GLY A 147 5.68 2.11 19.27
N LEU A 148 6.22 1.85 20.46
CA LEU A 148 7.54 1.25 20.65
C LEU A 148 7.61 -0.16 20.07
N LEU A 149 6.58 -0.99 20.28
CA LEU A 149 6.51 -2.34 19.71
C LEU A 149 6.62 -2.30 18.18
N PHE A 150 5.79 -1.50 17.51
CA PHE A 150 5.83 -1.42 16.04
C PHE A 150 7.11 -0.76 15.51
N LEU A 151 7.68 0.19 16.24
CA LEU A 151 8.97 0.77 15.89
C LEU A 151 10.09 -0.29 15.96
N SER A 152 10.12 -1.10 17.03
CA SER A 152 11.05 -2.21 17.16
C SER A 152 10.87 -3.25 16.05
N LEU A 153 9.63 -3.59 15.69
CA LEU A 153 9.35 -4.50 14.56
C LEU A 153 9.81 -3.92 13.22
N PHE A 154 9.60 -2.62 12.98
CA PHE A 154 10.04 -1.94 11.77
C PHE A 154 11.56 -1.91 11.65
N ILE A 155 12.26 -1.46 12.70
CA ILE A 155 13.71 -1.37 12.74
C ILE A 155 14.33 -2.77 12.65
N GLY A 156 13.87 -3.72 13.46
CA GLY A 156 14.39 -5.09 13.50
C GLY A 156 14.26 -5.78 12.14
N LYS A 157 13.10 -5.66 11.51
CA LYS A 157 12.89 -6.18 10.15
C LYS A 157 13.87 -5.57 9.15
N ASN A 158 13.99 -4.25 9.11
CA ASN A 158 14.85 -3.61 8.12
C ASN A 158 16.34 -3.92 8.37
N LEU A 159 16.79 -4.00 9.62
CA LEU A 159 18.16 -4.43 9.95
C LEU A 159 18.46 -5.84 9.43
N VAL A 160 17.54 -6.79 9.63
CA VAL A 160 17.69 -8.17 9.16
C VAL A 160 17.72 -8.26 7.64
N VAL A 161 16.86 -7.50 6.95
CA VAL A 161 16.67 -7.64 5.50
C VAL A 161 17.68 -6.81 4.68
N THR A 162 18.00 -5.60 5.13
CA THR A 162 18.81 -4.64 4.34
C THR A 162 20.07 -4.18 5.04
N GLY A 163 20.23 -4.47 6.32
CA GLY A 163 21.24 -3.82 7.17
C GLY A 163 20.93 -2.35 7.47
N LEU A 164 19.90 -1.74 6.87
CA LEU A 164 19.60 -0.31 7.01
C LEU A 164 18.31 -0.11 7.82
N PRO A 165 18.36 0.37 9.07
CA PRO A 165 17.21 0.33 9.99
C PRO A 165 15.98 1.12 9.52
N LEU A 166 16.19 2.18 8.74
CA LEU A 166 15.13 3.10 8.30
C LEU A 166 14.78 2.96 6.81
N PHE A 167 15.25 1.91 6.12
CA PHE A 167 14.92 1.66 4.71
C PHE A 167 13.40 1.78 4.44
N PRO A 168 12.95 2.46 3.38
CA PRO A 168 13.70 3.01 2.24
C PRO A 168 14.27 4.43 2.45
N LEU A 169 14.24 4.97 3.67
CA LEU A 169 14.87 6.26 3.95
C LEU A 169 16.40 6.06 4.04
N ASP A 170 17.12 6.53 3.03
CA ASP A 170 18.58 6.40 2.91
C ASP A 170 19.37 7.38 3.83
N TYR A 171 18.81 7.77 4.98
CA TYR A 171 19.45 8.72 5.91
C TYR A 171 20.50 8.04 6.80
N GLY A 172 21.66 7.73 6.21
CA GLY A 172 22.97 7.80 6.86
C GLY A 172 23.26 6.93 8.10
N ILE A 173 22.35 6.09 8.56
CA ILE A 173 22.65 5.11 9.62
C ILE A 173 23.28 3.90 8.95
N VAL A 174 24.58 4.03 8.64
CA VAL A 174 25.43 2.93 8.19
C VAL A 174 25.66 2.03 9.40
N THR A 175 25.28 0.76 9.27
CA THR A 175 25.45 -0.23 10.35
C THR A 175 26.74 -1.03 10.21
N GLU A 176 27.52 -0.78 9.17
CA GLU A 176 28.76 -1.50 8.81
C GLU A 176 28.54 -3.03 8.72
N THR A 177 27.31 -3.45 8.48
CA THR A 177 26.95 -4.88 8.38
C THR A 177 27.44 -5.46 7.05
N VAL A 178 27.87 -6.72 7.07
CA VAL A 178 28.43 -7.40 5.88
C VAL A 178 27.38 -7.60 4.77
N TRP A 179 26.09 -7.63 5.13
CA TRP A 179 24.97 -7.80 4.19
C TRP A 179 24.25 -6.49 3.84
N GLU A 180 24.82 -5.33 4.20
CA GLU A 180 24.22 -4.03 3.93
C GLU A 180 23.86 -3.86 2.44
N LEU A 181 22.65 -3.37 2.16
CA LEU A 181 22.19 -3.07 0.82
C LEU A 181 22.98 -1.87 0.26
N PRO A 182 23.69 -2.00 -0.87
CA PRO A 182 24.46 -0.90 -1.40
C PRO A 182 23.56 0.29 -1.82
N LEU A 183 23.92 1.50 -1.41
CA LEU A 183 23.15 2.71 -1.69
C LEU A 183 22.92 2.97 -3.19
N SER A 184 23.87 2.57 -4.05
CA SER A 184 23.72 2.67 -5.52
C SER A 184 22.53 1.87 -6.04
N VAL A 185 22.24 0.74 -5.40
CA VAL A 185 21.15 -0.17 -5.73
C VAL A 185 19.82 0.36 -5.19
N SER A 186 19.82 0.90 -3.96
CA SER A 186 18.67 1.62 -3.38
C SER A 186 18.25 2.81 -4.25
N ASN A 187 19.20 3.69 -4.58
CA ASN A 187 19.00 4.88 -5.40
C ASN A 187 18.47 4.55 -6.80
N PHE A 188 19.00 3.49 -7.43
CA PHE A 188 18.49 3.04 -8.72
C PHE A 188 17.01 2.65 -8.65
N TYR A 189 16.63 1.89 -7.64
CA TYR A 189 15.25 1.44 -7.48
C TYR A 189 14.30 2.61 -7.18
N ASN A 190 14.69 3.50 -6.28
CA ASN A 190 13.96 4.73 -5.96
C ASN A 190 13.80 5.63 -7.21
N GLY A 191 14.84 5.70 -8.05
CA GLY A 191 14.81 6.43 -9.31
C GLY A 191 13.80 5.87 -10.32
N ILE A 192 13.75 4.54 -10.49
CA ILE A 192 12.79 3.90 -11.41
C ILE A 192 11.36 4.10 -10.94
N THR A 193 11.09 3.86 -9.66
CA THR A 193 9.72 3.96 -9.12
C THR A 193 9.20 5.39 -9.15
N LYS A 194 10.08 6.38 -8.95
CA LYS A 194 9.75 7.79 -9.13
C LYS A 194 9.49 8.12 -10.60
N ALA A 195 10.34 7.68 -11.51
CA ALA A 195 10.17 7.90 -12.95
C ALA A 195 8.84 7.33 -13.48
N GLN A 196 8.50 6.12 -13.05
CA GLN A 196 7.22 5.48 -13.35
C GLN A 196 6.03 6.33 -12.88
N ALA A 197 6.10 6.89 -11.67
CA ALA A 197 5.00 7.71 -11.12
C ALA A 197 4.70 8.99 -11.93
N PHE A 198 5.68 9.49 -12.68
CA PHE A 198 5.53 10.66 -13.56
C PHE A 198 5.28 10.28 -15.03
N GLY A 199 5.34 8.99 -15.38
CA GLY A 199 5.22 8.52 -16.77
C GLY A 199 6.43 8.81 -17.64
N VAL A 200 7.61 9.01 -17.04
CA VAL A 200 8.83 9.37 -17.76
C VAL A 200 9.92 8.33 -17.56
N SER A 201 10.95 8.36 -18.42
CA SER A 201 12.12 7.49 -18.23
C SER A 201 13.01 8.02 -17.08
N PRO A 202 13.78 7.14 -16.40
CA PRO A 202 14.70 7.57 -15.33
C PRO A 202 15.80 8.55 -15.77
N LYS A 203 16.10 8.65 -17.06
CA LYS A 203 17.06 9.65 -17.58
C LYS A 203 16.43 11.04 -17.69
N VAL A 204 15.16 11.09 -18.10
CA VAL A 204 14.43 12.34 -18.34
C VAL A 204 14.05 13.00 -17.02
N ILE A 205 13.74 12.21 -15.97
CA ILE A 205 13.32 12.78 -14.67
C ILE A 205 14.40 13.67 -14.01
N THR A 206 15.68 13.39 -14.26
CA THR A 206 16.80 14.18 -13.71
C THR A 206 17.02 15.48 -14.46
N GLU A 207 16.47 15.62 -15.66
CA GLU A 207 16.60 16.81 -16.51
C GLU A 207 15.38 17.75 -16.36
N MET A 208 14.24 17.22 -15.92
CA MET A 208 13.00 17.99 -15.78
C MET A 208 12.96 18.85 -14.52
N ASN A 209 12.45 20.08 -14.68
CA ASN A 209 12.12 20.92 -13.53
C ASN A 209 10.76 20.54 -12.91
N ALA A 210 10.45 21.11 -11.74
CA ALA A 210 9.23 20.79 -11.00
C ALA A 210 7.93 21.10 -11.78
N PHE A 211 7.95 22.11 -12.65
CA PHE A 211 6.79 22.48 -13.46
C PHE A 211 6.55 21.45 -14.57
N GLU A 212 7.60 21.06 -15.29
CA GLU A 212 7.54 20.02 -16.32
C GLU A 212 7.09 18.67 -15.74
N LEU A 213 7.60 18.31 -14.55
CA LEU A 213 7.14 17.11 -13.83
C LEU A 213 5.65 17.17 -13.48
N SER A 214 5.17 18.34 -13.04
CA SER A 214 3.76 18.55 -12.73
C SER A 214 2.88 18.45 -13.98
N GLN A 215 3.34 18.99 -15.11
CA GLN A 215 2.65 18.85 -16.40
C GLN A 215 2.60 17.40 -16.85
N SER A 216 3.71 16.67 -16.77
CA SER A 216 3.77 15.24 -17.11
C SER A 216 2.79 14.42 -16.27
N TRP A 217 2.74 14.68 -14.97
CA TRP A 217 1.82 13.99 -14.06
C TRP A 217 0.34 14.31 -14.37
N PHE A 218 0.04 15.56 -14.72
CA PHE A 218 -1.33 16.00 -15.04
C PHE A 218 -1.83 15.46 -16.39
N PHE A 219 -0.96 15.46 -17.40
CA PHE A 219 -1.27 15.00 -18.76
C PHE A 219 -0.95 13.53 -19.00
N HIS A 220 -0.65 12.78 -17.93
CA HIS A 220 -0.47 11.33 -18.00
C HIS A 220 -1.69 10.69 -18.70
N SER A 221 -1.46 9.72 -19.59
CA SER A 221 -2.52 9.08 -20.38
C SER A 221 -3.21 7.94 -19.60
N GLY A 222 -4.31 7.41 -20.14
CA GLY A 222 -5.00 6.25 -19.57
C GLY A 222 -5.64 6.47 -18.20
N LEU A 223 -5.84 5.36 -17.47
CA LEU A 223 -6.51 5.31 -16.17
C LEU A 223 -5.78 6.15 -15.11
N GLU A 224 -4.45 6.12 -15.09
CA GLU A 224 -3.65 6.86 -14.11
C GLU A 224 -3.86 8.37 -14.24
N GLY A 225 -3.89 8.89 -15.47
CA GLY A 225 -4.22 10.30 -15.74
C GLY A 225 -5.63 10.70 -15.32
N LEU A 226 -6.62 9.83 -15.52
CA LEU A 226 -8.00 10.05 -15.05
C LEU A 226 -8.04 10.16 -13.52
N LEU A 227 -7.34 9.25 -12.82
CA LEU A 227 -7.27 9.24 -11.36
C LEU A 227 -6.54 10.47 -10.82
N ASN A 228 -5.50 10.94 -11.49
CA ASN A 228 -4.80 12.19 -11.14
C ASN A 228 -5.74 13.41 -11.23
N LYS A 229 -6.60 13.48 -12.24
CA LYS A 229 -7.61 14.55 -12.38
C LYS A 229 -8.68 14.48 -11.29
N ILE A 230 -9.16 13.27 -10.95
CA ILE A 230 -10.10 13.05 -9.84
C ILE A 230 -9.47 13.49 -8.51
N LEU A 231 -8.20 13.14 -8.29
CA LEU A 231 -7.45 13.56 -7.10
C LEU A 231 -7.36 15.09 -7.00
N LEU A 232 -7.03 15.80 -8.08
CA LEU A 232 -7.00 17.27 -8.10
C LEU A 232 -8.36 17.89 -7.77
N MET A 233 -9.44 17.35 -8.35
CA MET A 233 -10.79 17.79 -8.03
C MET A 233 -11.10 17.57 -6.53
N SER A 234 -10.70 16.42 -5.98
CA SER A 234 -10.87 16.14 -4.56
C SER A 234 -10.06 17.07 -3.66
N ILE A 235 -8.84 17.43 -4.06
CA ILE A 235 -8.00 18.40 -3.33
C ILE A 235 -8.71 19.76 -3.31
N LEU A 236 -9.24 20.22 -4.45
CA LEU A 236 -9.99 21.48 -4.53
C LEU A 236 -11.23 21.47 -3.63
N ILE A 237 -12.03 20.40 -3.70
CA ILE A 237 -13.21 20.23 -2.84
C ILE A 237 -12.79 20.24 -1.37
N SER A 238 -11.79 19.45 -1.00
CA SER A 238 -11.28 19.34 0.38
C SER A 238 -10.79 20.70 0.90
N PHE A 239 -10.12 21.49 0.06
CA PHE A 239 -9.66 22.83 0.39
C PHE A 239 -10.83 23.78 0.67
N ILE A 240 -11.89 23.77 -0.14
CA ILE A 240 -13.11 24.56 0.10
C ILE A 240 -13.77 24.18 1.44
N PHE A 241 -13.80 22.88 1.76
CA PHE A 241 -14.35 22.38 3.02
C PHE A 241 -13.58 22.86 4.25
N LEU A 242 -12.27 23.09 4.14
CA LEU A 242 -11.46 23.61 5.25
C LEU A 242 -11.97 24.97 5.77
N PHE A 243 -12.34 25.86 4.85
CA PHE A 243 -12.80 27.22 5.16
C PHE A 243 -14.30 27.32 5.48
N THR A 244 -15.05 26.25 5.23
CA THR A 244 -16.49 26.24 5.50
C THR A 244 -16.78 26.17 7.00
N LYS A 245 -17.52 27.15 7.53
CA LYS A 245 -17.84 27.26 8.98
C LYS A 245 -18.68 26.09 9.52
N LYS A 246 -19.48 25.45 8.66
CA LYS A 246 -20.36 24.32 9.03
C LYS A 246 -19.62 23.01 9.30
N VAL A 247 -18.36 22.92 8.91
CA VAL A 247 -17.57 21.68 9.01
C VAL A 247 -17.04 21.52 10.42
N LYS A 248 -17.29 20.36 11.02
CA LYS A 248 -16.84 20.04 12.38
C LYS A 248 -15.30 20.01 12.45
N PRO A 249 -14.69 20.43 13.58
CA PRO A 249 -13.24 20.45 13.74
C PRO A 249 -12.57 19.11 13.42
N ALA A 250 -13.14 17.99 13.89
CA ALA A 250 -12.62 16.65 13.62
C ALA A 250 -12.45 16.37 12.12
N ILE A 251 -13.46 16.73 11.31
CA ILE A 251 -13.42 16.52 9.86
C ILE A 251 -12.35 17.41 9.21
N LYS A 252 -12.20 18.65 9.69
CA LYS A 252 -11.11 19.53 9.24
C LYS A 252 -9.73 18.93 9.52
N CYS A 253 -9.54 18.26 10.66
CA CYS A 253 -8.28 17.58 10.97
C CYS A 253 -7.96 16.49 9.95
N VAL A 254 -8.94 15.65 9.59
CA VAL A 254 -8.77 14.61 8.56
C VAL A 254 -8.40 15.22 7.21
N ILE A 255 -9.09 16.31 6.82
CA ILE A 255 -8.79 17.05 5.58
C ILE A 255 -7.37 17.63 5.60
N ILE A 256 -6.94 18.23 6.71
CA ILE A 256 -5.58 18.78 6.84
C ILE A 256 -4.53 17.67 6.69
N VAL A 257 -4.73 16.52 7.35
CA VAL A 257 -3.83 15.37 7.21
C VAL A 257 -3.80 14.86 5.78
N PHE A 258 -4.95 14.79 5.10
CA PHE A 258 -5.02 14.43 3.68
C PHE A 258 -4.26 15.42 2.79
N LEU A 259 -4.46 16.73 2.95
CA LEU A 259 -3.77 17.75 2.17
C LEU A 259 -2.25 17.72 2.42
N PHE A 260 -1.83 17.50 3.66
CA PHE A 260 -0.42 17.36 3.98
C PHE A 260 0.19 16.10 3.38
N HIS A 261 -0.54 14.99 3.41
CA HIS A 261 -0.16 13.73 2.75
C HIS A 261 -0.01 13.89 1.25
N VAL A 262 -0.91 14.63 0.61
CA VAL A 262 -0.81 14.97 -0.81
C VAL A 262 0.51 15.68 -1.11
N VAL A 263 0.87 16.70 -0.32
CA VAL A 263 2.12 17.46 -0.52
C VAL A 263 3.34 16.55 -0.40
N VAL A 264 3.39 15.69 0.64
CA VAL A 264 4.50 14.75 0.81
C VAL A 264 4.61 13.78 -0.37
N LEU A 265 3.48 13.23 -0.83
CA LEU A 265 3.46 12.31 -1.97
C LEU A 265 3.92 12.95 -3.28
N PHE A 266 3.58 14.22 -3.52
CA PHE A 266 4.07 14.94 -4.70
C PHE A 266 5.60 15.08 -4.72
N VAL A 267 6.23 15.20 -3.55
CA VAL A 267 7.68 15.30 -3.44
C VAL A 267 8.35 13.91 -3.56
N THR A 268 7.77 12.89 -2.94
CA THR A 268 8.38 11.56 -2.85
C THR A 268 8.04 10.65 -4.04
N SER A 269 6.75 10.37 -4.26
CA SER A 269 6.26 9.44 -5.29
C SER A 269 4.75 9.62 -5.50
N PRO A 270 4.31 10.40 -6.50
CA PRO A 270 2.89 10.72 -6.69
C PRO A 270 2.13 9.61 -7.43
N GLN A 271 2.25 8.38 -6.95
CA GLN A 271 1.46 7.26 -7.47
C GLN A 271 0.03 7.35 -6.93
N PHE A 272 -0.97 7.28 -7.80
CA PHE A 272 -2.39 7.45 -7.42
C PHE A 272 -2.82 6.52 -6.26
N ARG A 273 -2.32 5.27 -6.23
CA ARG A 273 -2.60 4.28 -5.18
C ARG A 273 -2.18 4.72 -3.77
N PHE A 274 -1.22 5.65 -3.66
CA PHE A 274 -0.77 6.17 -2.36
C PHE A 274 -1.73 7.24 -1.81
N PHE A 275 -2.56 7.83 -2.66
CA PHE A 275 -3.55 8.84 -2.26
C PHE A 275 -4.88 8.20 -1.84
N ILE A 276 -5.27 7.06 -2.43
CA ILE A 276 -6.54 6.35 -2.16
C ILE A 276 -6.90 6.22 -0.67
N PRO A 277 -5.98 5.81 0.25
CA PRO A 277 -6.35 5.56 1.64
C PRO A 277 -6.90 6.79 2.36
N LEU A 278 -6.48 8.00 1.99
CA LEU A 278 -6.97 9.26 2.56
C LEU A 278 -7.95 10.00 1.64
N LEU A 279 -7.82 9.82 0.32
CA LEU A 279 -8.70 10.38 -0.69
C LEU A 279 -10.14 9.92 -0.50
N VAL A 280 -10.37 8.61 -0.40
CA VAL A 280 -11.72 8.04 -0.33
C VAL A 280 -12.44 8.46 0.96
N PRO A 281 -11.86 8.33 2.16
CA PRO A 281 -12.41 8.91 3.38
C PRO A 281 -12.78 10.39 3.27
N SER A 282 -11.89 11.21 2.70
CA SER A 282 -12.10 12.66 2.58
C SER A 282 -13.25 12.99 1.62
N LEU A 283 -13.37 12.25 0.52
CA LEU A 283 -14.49 12.38 -0.43
C LEU A 283 -15.81 11.95 0.20
N VAL A 284 -15.85 10.83 0.93
CA VAL A 284 -17.07 10.40 1.61
C VAL A 284 -17.51 11.45 2.64
N LEU A 285 -16.59 11.95 3.47
CA LEU A 285 -16.91 13.00 4.44
C LEU A 285 -17.39 14.29 3.76
N SER A 286 -16.73 14.71 2.69
CA SER A 286 -17.13 15.89 1.92
C SER A 286 -18.52 15.71 1.30
N GLY A 287 -18.80 14.55 0.70
CA GLY A 287 -20.11 14.22 0.12
C GLY A 287 -21.24 14.22 1.15
N LEU A 288 -21.00 13.64 2.33
CA LEU A 288 -21.98 13.67 3.44
C LEU A 288 -22.26 15.09 3.97
N LEU A 289 -21.32 16.02 3.80
CA LEU A 289 -21.49 17.43 4.19
C LEU A 289 -22.15 18.27 3.10
N MET A 290 -21.85 18.02 1.82
CA MET A 290 -22.48 18.69 0.67
C MET A 290 -23.94 18.32 0.56
N PHE A 291 -24.22 17.02 0.62
CA PHE A 291 -25.52 16.47 0.33
C PHE A 291 -26.14 16.05 1.66
N LYS A 292 -27.24 16.72 2.06
CA LYS A 292 -28.06 16.27 3.21
C LYS A 292 -28.81 14.99 2.82
N LEU A 293 -28.08 13.90 2.67
CA LEU A 293 -28.61 12.63 2.16
C LEU A 293 -29.55 12.01 3.19
N SER A 294 -30.73 11.59 2.73
CA SER A 294 -31.65 10.79 3.54
C SER A 294 -31.13 9.36 3.70
N HIS A 295 -31.59 8.65 4.74
CA HIS A 295 -31.24 7.24 4.95
C HIS A 295 -31.57 6.36 3.73
N LYS A 296 -32.70 6.62 3.07
CA LYS A 296 -33.13 5.89 1.87
C LYS A 296 -32.16 6.15 0.72
N THR A 297 -31.75 7.39 0.51
CA THR A 297 -30.80 7.78 -0.55
C THR A 297 -29.43 7.14 -0.33
N VAL A 298 -28.92 7.14 0.91
CA VAL A 298 -27.63 6.51 1.22
C VAL A 298 -27.67 5.01 0.96
N ASN A 299 -28.72 4.33 1.43
CA ASN A 299 -28.88 2.90 1.17
C ASN A 299 -29.03 2.58 -0.33
N PHE A 300 -29.75 3.41 -1.09
CA PHE A 300 -29.87 3.26 -2.54
C PHE A 300 -28.51 3.40 -3.22
N LEU A 301 -27.73 4.44 -2.90
CA LEU A 301 -26.39 4.63 -3.44
C LEU A 301 -25.47 3.44 -3.14
N ILE A 302 -25.51 2.93 -1.91
CA ILE A 302 -24.73 1.75 -1.51
C ILE A 302 -25.10 0.54 -2.38
N LEU A 303 -26.39 0.27 -2.56
CA LEU A 303 -26.86 -0.85 -3.38
C LEU A 303 -26.45 -0.67 -4.85
N THR A 304 -26.56 0.56 -5.38
CA THR A 304 -26.08 0.88 -6.74
C THR A 304 -24.58 0.64 -6.86
N PHE A 305 -23.77 1.08 -5.89
CA PHE A 305 -22.33 0.87 -5.89
C PHE A 305 -21.98 -0.62 -5.84
N LEU A 306 -22.62 -1.41 -4.95
CA LEU A 306 -22.43 -2.86 -4.91
C LEU A 306 -22.76 -3.52 -6.26
N PHE A 307 -23.87 -3.12 -6.88
CA PHE A 307 -24.29 -3.66 -8.17
C PHE A 307 -23.31 -3.31 -9.29
N VAL A 308 -22.86 -2.06 -9.36
CA VAL A 308 -21.82 -1.62 -10.32
C VAL A 308 -20.51 -2.36 -10.07
N GLY A 309 -20.14 -2.58 -8.81
CA GLY A 309 -18.98 -3.37 -8.43
C GLY A 309 -19.02 -4.79 -8.91
N LEU A 310 -20.16 -5.45 -8.70
CA LEU A 310 -20.39 -6.80 -9.20
C LEU A 310 -20.22 -6.84 -10.72
N ILE A 311 -20.79 -5.88 -11.45
CA ILE A 311 -20.64 -5.80 -12.91
C ILE A 311 -19.16 -5.64 -13.30
N ILE A 312 -18.42 -4.70 -12.69
CA ILE A 312 -17.01 -4.48 -13.01
C ILE A 312 -16.18 -5.74 -12.70
N ALA A 313 -16.45 -6.40 -11.59
CA ALA A 313 -15.76 -7.63 -11.18
C ALA A 313 -16.07 -8.82 -12.12
N THR A 314 -17.30 -8.93 -12.63
CA THR A 314 -17.70 -10.04 -13.53
C THR A 314 -17.31 -9.80 -14.99
N PHE A 315 -17.27 -8.55 -15.44
CA PHE A 315 -17.00 -8.20 -16.84
C PHE A 315 -15.58 -7.66 -17.03
N THR A 316 -14.59 -8.54 -16.92
CA THR A 316 -13.17 -8.21 -17.04
C THR A 316 -12.79 -7.57 -18.39
N GLY A 317 -13.56 -7.83 -19.44
CA GLY A 317 -13.41 -7.19 -20.75
C GLY A 317 -13.62 -5.67 -20.75
N LEU A 318 -14.31 -5.11 -19.75
CA LEU A 318 -14.47 -3.66 -19.60
C LEU A 318 -13.16 -3.01 -19.10
N GLN A 319 -12.45 -3.68 -18.19
CA GLN A 319 -11.20 -3.19 -17.61
C GLN A 319 -10.07 -3.18 -18.65
N ASN A 320 -10.02 -4.18 -19.53
CA ASN A 320 -9.04 -4.28 -20.61
C ASN A 320 -9.14 -3.14 -21.63
N ARG A 321 -10.31 -2.50 -21.78
CA ARG A 321 -10.50 -1.33 -22.67
C ARG A 321 -10.11 0.00 -22.02
N LEU A 322 -9.90 0.01 -20.70
CA LEU A 322 -9.64 1.21 -19.91
C LEU A 322 -8.16 1.36 -19.53
N THR A 323 -7.33 0.37 -19.84
CA THR A 323 -5.90 0.36 -19.50
C THR A 323 -5.04 0.32 -20.76
N ASP A 324 -4.01 1.18 -20.79
CA ASP A 324 -3.02 1.23 -21.87
C ASP A 324 -1.84 0.26 -21.58
N ASN A 325 -1.89 -0.47 -20.47
CA ASN A 325 -0.80 -1.35 -20.03
C ASN A 325 -0.98 -2.76 -20.58
N ASP A 326 -0.19 -3.10 -21.60
CA ASP A 326 -0.17 -4.42 -22.25
C ASP A 326 0.05 -5.60 -21.28
N LEU A 327 0.72 -5.37 -20.15
CA LEU A 327 0.90 -6.39 -19.11
C LEU A 327 -0.40 -6.59 -18.32
N MET A 328 -1.19 -5.54 -18.10
CA MET A 328 -2.50 -5.68 -17.44
C MET A 328 -3.51 -6.34 -18.37
N ILE A 329 -3.57 -5.96 -19.65
CA ILE A 329 -4.58 -6.46 -20.62
C ILE A 329 -4.54 -7.99 -20.77
N ARG A 330 -3.35 -8.60 -20.75
CA ARG A 330 -3.18 -10.05 -20.95
C ARG A 330 -3.65 -10.90 -19.76
N ASN A 331 -3.80 -10.33 -18.58
CA ASN A 331 -3.89 -11.08 -17.32
C ASN A 331 -5.31 -11.19 -16.74
N TYR A 332 -6.31 -10.51 -17.32
CA TYR A 332 -7.68 -10.44 -16.77
C TYR A 332 -8.70 -11.39 -17.41
N ASN A 333 -8.28 -12.37 -18.22
CA ASN A 333 -9.17 -13.46 -18.63
C ASN A 333 -9.40 -14.45 -17.48
N LEU A 334 -9.86 -13.94 -16.34
CA LEU A 334 -10.35 -14.75 -15.24
C LEU A 334 -11.72 -15.31 -15.67
N HIS A 335 -11.80 -16.62 -15.87
CA HIS A 335 -13.09 -17.31 -15.92
C HIS A 335 -13.73 -17.20 -14.53
N ALA A 336 -14.47 -16.12 -14.28
CA ALA A 336 -14.98 -15.72 -12.97
C ALA A 336 -15.79 -16.83 -12.26
N LEU A 337 -16.42 -17.73 -13.01
CA LEU A 337 -17.15 -18.87 -12.45
C LEU A 337 -16.24 -19.95 -11.85
N ASN A 338 -15.06 -20.19 -12.42
CA ASN A 338 -14.12 -21.17 -11.88
C ASN A 338 -13.52 -20.71 -10.54
N LEU A 339 -13.39 -19.38 -10.35
CA LEU A 339 -12.93 -18.79 -9.09
C LEU A 339 -13.90 -18.99 -7.92
N LEU A 340 -15.17 -19.27 -8.18
CA LEU A 340 -16.14 -19.62 -7.12
C LEU A 340 -15.85 -21.00 -6.51
N ILE A 341 -15.22 -21.89 -7.28
CA ILE A 341 -14.94 -23.27 -6.89
C ILE A 341 -13.49 -23.40 -6.43
N GLN A 342 -12.55 -22.80 -7.18
CA GLN A 342 -11.13 -22.88 -6.91
C GLN A 342 -10.49 -21.49 -6.93
N PRO A 343 -9.86 -21.06 -5.81
CA PRO A 343 -9.08 -19.83 -5.76
C PRO A 343 -8.01 -19.75 -6.87
N ALA A 344 -7.69 -18.53 -7.25
CA ALA A 344 -6.64 -18.23 -8.20
C ALA A 344 -5.27 -18.74 -7.70
N PRO A 345 -4.36 -19.12 -8.61
CA PRO A 345 -2.97 -19.40 -8.23
C PRO A 345 -2.27 -18.15 -7.70
N LYS A 346 -1.23 -18.33 -6.88
CA LYS A 346 -0.45 -17.22 -6.28
C LYS A 346 0.30 -16.36 -7.28
N SER A 347 0.72 -16.96 -8.40
CA SER A 347 1.29 -16.23 -9.53
C SER A 347 0.40 -16.38 -10.75
N ILE A 348 0.32 -15.28 -11.49
CA ILE A 348 -0.29 -15.24 -12.83
C ILE A 348 0.63 -15.85 -13.90
N TYR A 349 1.91 -16.07 -13.57
CA TYR A 349 2.90 -16.61 -14.49
C TYR A 349 3.04 -18.13 -14.36
N PRO A 350 3.47 -18.84 -15.42
CA PRO A 350 3.76 -20.27 -15.33
C PRO A 350 4.86 -20.56 -14.29
N ASN A 351 4.74 -21.70 -13.62
CA ASN A 351 5.67 -22.15 -12.58
C ASN A 351 6.91 -22.85 -13.17
N ASP A 352 7.18 -22.69 -14.46
CA ASP A 352 8.32 -23.35 -15.11
C ASP A 352 9.63 -22.61 -14.81
N PHE A 353 10.61 -23.33 -14.26
CA PHE A 353 11.90 -22.78 -13.88
C PHE A 353 13.08 -23.65 -14.30
N LYS A 354 14.25 -23.02 -14.37
CA LYS A 354 15.55 -23.68 -14.43
C LYS A 354 16.35 -23.45 -13.16
N LYS A 355 17.18 -24.42 -12.79
CA LYS A 355 18.18 -24.27 -11.72
C LYS A 355 19.43 -23.63 -12.30
N VAL A 356 19.89 -22.55 -11.68
CA VAL A 356 21.11 -21.83 -12.07
C VAL A 356 22.08 -21.88 -10.90
N THR A 357 23.34 -22.17 -11.17
CA THR A 357 24.42 -22.15 -10.18
C THR A 357 25.42 -21.08 -10.56
N LYS A 358 25.68 -20.12 -9.66
CA LYS A 358 26.62 -19.02 -9.89
C LYS A 358 27.27 -18.63 -8.56
N ASN A 359 28.61 -18.56 -8.52
CA ASN A 359 29.37 -18.19 -7.32
C ASN A 359 28.91 -18.94 -6.04
N GLU A 360 28.79 -20.27 -6.15
CA GLU A 360 28.33 -21.18 -5.08
C GLU A 360 26.86 -20.98 -4.63
N LEU A 361 26.15 -20.01 -5.22
CA LEU A 361 24.72 -19.82 -5.03
C LEU A 361 23.95 -20.63 -6.08
N GLN A 362 23.14 -21.57 -5.60
CA GLN A 362 22.13 -22.24 -6.42
C GLN A 362 20.80 -21.52 -6.25
N TYR A 363 20.12 -21.18 -7.35
CA TYR A 363 18.80 -20.54 -7.32
C TYR A 363 17.91 -20.98 -8.48
N HIS A 364 16.60 -20.80 -8.31
CA HIS A 364 15.59 -21.10 -9.32
C HIS A 364 15.26 -19.82 -10.09
N SER A 365 15.42 -19.87 -11.41
CA SER A 365 15.07 -18.78 -12.33
C SER A 365 13.92 -19.20 -13.26
N PRO A 366 12.91 -18.35 -13.46
CA PRO A 366 11.82 -18.61 -14.39
C PRO A 366 12.33 -18.80 -15.83
N LEU A 367 11.71 -19.71 -16.60
CA LEU A 367 12.08 -19.98 -18.00
C LEU A 367 11.59 -18.88 -18.97
N ASN A 368 10.33 -18.49 -18.86
CA ASN A 368 9.71 -17.48 -19.73
C ASN A 368 9.73 -16.10 -19.08
N ASN A 369 10.82 -15.36 -19.29
CA ASN A 369 11.02 -14.02 -18.73
C ASN A 369 10.66 -12.92 -19.72
N SER A 370 9.42 -12.41 -19.64
CA SER A 370 9.02 -11.17 -20.31
C SER A 370 9.34 -9.92 -19.50
N PHE A 371 9.40 -10.02 -18.17
CA PHE A 371 9.57 -8.90 -17.26
C PHE A 371 10.75 -9.10 -16.30
N LEU A 372 11.69 -8.15 -16.28
CA LEU A 372 12.90 -8.20 -15.44
C LEU A 372 12.57 -8.38 -13.95
N TYR A 373 11.46 -7.80 -13.53
CA TYR A 373 11.00 -7.75 -12.14
C TYR A 373 9.82 -8.69 -11.87
N GLY A 374 9.56 -9.66 -12.75
CA GLY A 374 8.45 -10.59 -12.57
C GLY A 374 8.59 -11.40 -11.28
N THR A 375 7.49 -11.49 -10.54
CA THR A 375 7.35 -12.29 -9.32
C THR A 375 6.63 -13.60 -9.65
N TYR A 376 7.37 -14.70 -9.59
CA TYR A 376 6.90 -16.04 -9.94
C TYR A 376 6.79 -16.88 -8.67
N ASP A 377 5.89 -17.86 -8.67
CA ASP A 377 5.75 -18.81 -7.57
C ASP A 377 6.73 -19.97 -7.77
N LEU A 378 7.97 -19.79 -7.29
CA LEU A 378 9.09 -20.71 -7.50
C LEU A 378 9.69 -21.18 -6.18
N PRO A 379 10.32 -22.38 -6.15
CA PRO A 379 11.03 -22.84 -4.96
C PRO A 379 12.13 -21.85 -4.55
N LEU A 380 12.24 -21.59 -3.25
CA LEU A 380 13.31 -20.77 -2.70
C LEU A 380 14.65 -21.52 -2.73
N PRO A 381 15.78 -20.84 -2.94
CA PRO A 381 15.91 -19.43 -3.32
C PRO A 381 15.50 -19.17 -4.78
N ALA A 382 14.70 -18.12 -5.01
CA ALA A 382 14.17 -17.75 -6.33
C ALA A 382 14.62 -16.34 -6.74
N VAL A 383 15.18 -16.20 -7.94
CA VAL A 383 15.55 -14.91 -8.52
C VAL A 383 15.61 -14.99 -10.04
N ASN A 384 15.21 -13.91 -10.71
CA ASN A 384 15.36 -13.80 -12.17
C ASN A 384 16.84 -13.67 -12.54
N GLU A 385 17.36 -14.60 -13.34
CA GLU A 385 18.74 -14.59 -13.82
C GLU A 385 19.11 -13.27 -14.54
N ARG A 386 18.20 -12.72 -15.35
CA ARG A 386 18.44 -11.43 -16.02
C ARG A 386 18.64 -10.28 -15.05
N TYR A 387 17.99 -10.33 -13.89
CA TYR A 387 18.19 -9.34 -12.84
C TYR A 387 19.58 -9.49 -12.22
N VAL A 388 20.04 -10.72 -11.95
CA VAL A 388 21.39 -10.97 -11.44
C VAL A 388 22.45 -10.46 -12.42
N GLU A 389 22.33 -10.80 -13.71
CA GLU A 389 23.24 -10.33 -14.76
C GLU A 389 23.23 -8.80 -14.89
N PHE A 390 22.06 -8.17 -14.79
CA PHE A 390 21.93 -6.72 -14.83
C PHE A 390 22.69 -6.05 -13.67
N MET A 391 22.59 -6.61 -12.46
CA MET A 391 23.29 -6.08 -11.29
C MET A 391 24.80 -6.21 -11.42
N GLU A 392 25.29 -7.35 -11.91
CA GLU A 392 26.72 -7.57 -12.12
C GLU A 392 27.27 -6.67 -13.22
N ASN A 393 26.63 -6.62 -14.38
CA ASN A 393 27.12 -5.86 -15.52
C ASN A 393 27.07 -4.34 -15.28
N LYS A 394 25.95 -3.85 -14.74
CA LYS A 394 25.73 -2.40 -14.60
C LYS A 394 26.27 -1.83 -13.31
N TYR A 395 26.12 -2.55 -12.19
CA TYR A 395 26.51 -2.05 -10.87
C TYR A 395 27.81 -2.67 -10.35
N GLN A 396 28.39 -3.65 -11.05
CA GLN A 396 29.60 -4.35 -10.62
C GLN A 396 29.44 -4.97 -9.23
N ILE A 397 28.25 -5.51 -8.98
CA ILE A 397 27.86 -6.13 -7.72
C ILE A 397 27.45 -7.57 -7.98
N SER A 398 28.14 -8.51 -7.32
CA SER A 398 27.75 -9.92 -7.28
C SER A 398 27.03 -10.24 -5.97
N ILE A 399 26.07 -11.16 -6.03
CA ILE A 399 25.30 -11.64 -4.88
C ILE A 399 25.88 -13.00 -4.47
N GLN A 400 26.25 -13.14 -3.20
CA GLN A 400 26.85 -14.37 -2.66
C GLN A 400 26.14 -14.80 -1.38
N LYS A 401 26.32 -16.06 -0.96
CA LYS A 401 25.88 -16.53 0.36
C LYS A 401 26.63 -15.75 1.45
N LEU A 402 25.95 -15.44 2.55
CA LEU A 402 26.60 -14.78 3.69
C LEU A 402 27.60 -15.73 4.37
N GLY A 403 27.16 -16.97 4.63
CA GLY A 403 27.98 -18.07 5.14
C GLY A 403 27.70 -19.39 4.42
N ASP A 404 27.78 -20.51 5.14
CA ASP A 404 27.75 -21.85 4.53
C ASP A 404 26.34 -22.23 4.04
N SER A 405 25.32 -21.83 4.82
CA SER A 405 23.92 -22.15 4.58
C SER A 405 23.12 -20.99 3.97
N ILE A 406 22.05 -21.31 3.25
CA ILE A 406 21.11 -20.31 2.70
C ILE A 406 20.37 -19.56 3.82
N SER A 407 20.17 -20.21 4.98
CA SER A 407 19.51 -19.61 6.14
C SER A 407 20.27 -18.44 6.75
N GLU A 408 21.58 -18.36 6.54
CA GLU A 408 22.39 -17.21 6.98
C GLU A 408 22.20 -15.99 6.08
N GLY A 409 21.56 -16.15 4.92
CA GLY A 409 21.22 -15.05 4.02
C GLY A 409 22.29 -14.75 2.97
N PHE A 410 22.31 -13.50 2.50
CA PHE A 410 23.09 -13.09 1.33
C PHE A 410 23.87 -11.81 1.60
N LYS A 411 24.99 -11.65 0.90
CA LYS A 411 25.80 -10.43 0.89
C LYS A 411 26.02 -9.91 -0.53
N TYR A 412 26.29 -8.61 -0.61
CA TYR A 412 26.66 -7.93 -1.84
C TYR A 412 28.17 -7.74 -1.89
N VAL A 413 28.82 -8.25 -2.93
CA VAL A 413 30.28 -8.17 -3.10
C VAL A 413 30.58 -7.38 -4.37
N LYS A 414 31.43 -6.35 -4.25
CA LYS A 414 31.88 -5.58 -5.41
C LYS A 414 32.81 -6.45 -6.24
N ILE A 415 32.51 -6.57 -7.53
CA ILE A 415 33.38 -7.23 -8.50
C ILE A 415 34.58 -6.30 -8.70
N LYS A 416 35.77 -6.73 -8.25
CA LYS A 416 37.02 -6.06 -8.59
C LYS A 416 37.43 -6.56 -9.98
N ASN A 417 37.55 -5.64 -10.94
CA ASN A 417 38.22 -5.91 -12.20
C ASN A 417 39.73 -6.02 -11.98
#